data_AF-A0A0P1FWC3-F1
#
_entry.id   AF-A0A0P1FWC3-F1
#
_cell.length_a   1.000
_cell.length_b   1.000
_cell.length_c   1.000
_cell.angle_alpha   90.00
_cell.angle_beta   90.00
_cell.angle_gamma   90.00
#
_symmetry.space_group_name_H-M   'P 1'
#
loop_
_entity.id
_entity.type
_entity.pdbx_description
1 polymer ?
#
loop_
_entity_poly.entity_id
_entity_poly.type
_entity_poly.pdbx_seq_one_letter_code
_entity_poly.pdbx_strand_id
1 'polypeptide(L)'
;MLSWMAWTWPTALVFIGLFSAIGLLTVIEIKYPGGAERKGILGLVTTRGDRLFLTCLGTSFIFLAWLGLVGMPLWAPLGISIGWGILCFWKV
;
A
#
# COMPACT_ATOMS: atom_id res chain seq x y z
N MET A 1 -5.41 9.94 -28.39
CA MET A 1 -4.58 8.95 -27.65
C MET A 1 -4.58 9.37 -26.18
N LEU A 2 -5.29 8.65 -25.31
CA LEU A 2 -5.32 8.79 -23.84
C LEU A 2 -4.87 10.13 -23.19
N SER A 3 -5.31 11.29 -23.70
CA SER A 3 -4.83 12.61 -23.21
C SER A 3 -5.37 12.98 -21.81
N TRP A 4 -6.31 12.19 -21.30
CA TRP A 4 -7.03 12.46 -20.05
C TRP A 4 -6.20 12.17 -18.79
N MET A 5 -5.21 11.29 -18.90
CA MET A 5 -4.18 11.05 -17.88
C MET A 5 -2.83 11.06 -18.58
N ALA A 6 -1.83 11.68 -17.98
CA ALA A 6 -0.44 11.51 -18.41
C ALA A 6 -0.01 10.06 -18.10
N TRP A 7 -0.34 9.14 -19.01
CA TRP A 7 0.07 7.74 -18.94
C TRP A 7 1.56 7.67 -19.20
N THR A 8 2.31 7.62 -18.10
CA THR A 8 3.75 7.40 -18.10
C THR A 8 3.98 5.97 -17.63
N TRP A 9 5.11 5.39 -18.01
CA TRP A 9 5.50 4.06 -17.53
C TRP A 9 5.41 3.92 -16.00
N PRO A 10 5.85 4.91 -15.19
CA PRO A 10 5.68 4.87 -13.74
C PRO A 10 4.22 4.83 -13.28
N THR A 11 3.34 5.67 -13.86
CA THR A 11 1.93 5.68 -13.45
C THR A 11 1.21 4.40 -13.84
N ALA A 12 1.51 3.84 -15.01
CA ALA A 12 0.95 2.56 -15.45
C ALA A 12 1.29 1.41 -14.50
N LEU A 13 2.55 1.31 -14.04
CA LEU A 13 2.99 0.28 -13.09
C LEU A 13 2.26 0.39 -11.74
N VAL A 14 2.03 1.60 -11.25
CA VAL A 14 1.26 1.81 -10.00
C VAL A 14 -0.16 1.26 -10.14
N PHE A 15 -0.86 1.61 -11.23
CA PHE A 15 -2.23 1.12 -11.44
C PHE A 15 -2.28 -0.40 -11.62
N ILE A 16 -1.35 -1.00 -12.37
CA ILE A 16 -1.27 -2.46 -12.50
C ILE A 16 -1.03 -3.11 -11.13
N GLY A 17 -0.14 -2.55 -10.30
CA GLY A 17 0.07 -3.00 -8.92
C GLY A 17 -1.19 -2.91 -8.06
N LEU A 18 -1.95 -1.82 -8.20
CA LEU A 18 -3.18 -1.59 -7.44
C LEU A 18 -4.29 -2.56 -7.86
N PHE A 19 -4.52 -2.74 -9.16
CA PHE A 19 -5.48 -3.70 -9.69
C PHE A 19 -5.11 -5.14 -9.36
N SER A 20 -3.83 -5.50 -9.44
CA SER A 20 -3.36 -6.84 -9.06
C SER A 20 -3.51 -7.09 -7.56
N ALA A 21 -3.25 -6.10 -6.69
CA ALA A 21 -3.47 -6.21 -5.26
C ALA A 21 -4.95 -6.42 -4.91
N ILE A 22 -5.84 -5.67 -5.56
CA ILE A 22 -7.30 -5.86 -5.42
C ILE A 22 -7.70 -7.26 -5.90
N GLY A 23 -7.24 -7.68 -7.08
CA GLY A 23 -7.52 -9.01 -7.63
C GLY A 23 -7.03 -10.14 -6.72
N LEU A 24 -5.83 -10.01 -6.16
CA LEU A 24 -5.26 -10.98 -5.22
C LEU A 24 -6.10 -11.06 -3.94
N LEU A 25 -6.53 -9.92 -3.40
CA LEU A 25 -7.42 -9.87 -2.24
C LEU A 25 -8.75 -10.58 -2.54
N THR A 26 -9.37 -10.32 -3.69
CA THR A 26 -10.60 -10.99 -4.11
C THR A 26 -10.42 -12.50 -4.21
N VAL A 27 -9.32 -12.98 -4.80
CA VAL A 27 -9.01 -14.43 -4.90
C VAL A 27 -8.81 -15.04 -3.51
N ILE A 28 -8.14 -14.33 -2.60
CA ILE A 28 -7.90 -14.78 -1.23
C ILE A 28 -9.21 -14.82 -0.43
N GLU A 29 -10.10 -13.85 -0.61
CA GLU A 29 -11.42 -13.79 0.02
C GLU A 29 -12.29 -14.98 -0.42
N ILE A 30 -12.29 -15.29 -1.72
CA ILE A 30 -13.01 -16.43 -2.29
C ILE A 30 -12.46 -17.75 -1.76
N LYS A 31 -11.13 -17.88 -1.61
CA LYS A 31 -10.47 -19.12 -1.17
C LYS A 31 -10.53 -19.33 0.35
N TYR A 32 -10.54 -18.27 1.14
CA TYR A 32 -10.56 -18.32 2.61
C TYR A 32 -11.66 -17.39 3.16
N PRO A 33 -12.93 -17.81 3.07
CA PRO A 33 -14.05 -17.03 3.61
C PRO A 33 -13.93 -16.95 5.13
N GLY A 34 -14.03 -15.74 5.67
CA GLY A 34 -14.01 -15.53 7.13
C GLY A 34 -13.45 -14.19 7.61
N GLY A 35 -13.17 -13.22 6.74
CA GLY A 35 -12.79 -11.84 7.08
C GLY A 35 -11.44 -11.66 7.78
N ALA A 36 -10.91 -12.75 8.37
CA ALA A 36 -9.80 -12.78 9.32
C ALA A 36 -9.68 -11.45 10.08
N GLU A 37 -10.80 -10.99 10.65
CA GLU A 37 -10.86 -9.82 11.49
C GLU A 37 -9.91 -10.07 12.64
N ARG A 38 -8.77 -9.38 12.60
CA ARG A 38 -7.78 -9.45 13.65
C ARG A 38 -7.60 -8.04 14.17
N LYS A 39 -7.61 -7.91 15.50
CA LYS A 39 -7.15 -6.68 16.16
C LYS A 39 -5.70 -6.47 15.76
N GLY A 40 -5.45 -5.41 14.99
CA GLY A 40 -4.09 -4.94 14.72
C GLY A 40 -3.49 -4.24 15.95
N ILE A 41 -2.20 -3.93 15.88
CA ILE A 41 -1.40 -3.29 16.94
C ILE A 41 -1.96 -1.90 17.35
N LEU A 42 -2.72 -1.24 16.47
CA LEU A 42 -3.40 0.03 16.74
C LEU A 42 -4.73 -0.12 17.51
N GLY A 43 -5.11 -1.33 17.92
CA GLY A 43 -6.39 -1.60 18.59
C GLY A 43 -7.61 -1.58 17.65
N LEU A 44 -7.41 -1.27 16.37
CA LEU A 44 -8.44 -1.30 15.34
C LEU A 44 -8.62 -2.73 14.81
N VAL A 45 -9.87 -3.13 14.60
CA VAL A 45 -10.23 -4.36 13.89
C VAL A 45 -9.99 -4.09 12.41
N THR A 46 -8.89 -4.61 11.87
CA THR A 46 -8.53 -4.39 10.45
C THR A 46 -8.69 -5.70 9.70
N THR A 47 -9.40 -5.66 8.58
CA THR A 47 -9.47 -6.79 7.64
C THR A 47 -8.12 -6.99 6.92
N ARG A 48 -8.00 -8.05 6.13
CA ARG A 48 -6.81 -8.27 5.28
C ARG A 48 -6.66 -7.16 4.24
N GLY A 49 -7.77 -6.67 3.68
CA GLY A 49 -7.81 -5.57 2.74
C GLY A 49 -7.36 -4.25 3.37
N ASP A 50 -7.82 -3.97 4.59
CA ASP A 50 -7.49 -2.72 5.30
C ASP A 50 -5.98 -2.59 5.54
N ARG A 51 -5.29 -3.69 5.85
CA ARG A 51 -3.81 -3.68 6.05
C ARG A 51 -3.04 -3.38 4.77
N LEU A 52 -3.49 -3.93 3.63
CA LEU A 52 -2.88 -3.66 2.32
C LEU A 52 -3.10 -2.20 1.93
N PHE A 53 -4.32 -1.68 2.16
CA PHE A 53 -4.64 -0.28 1.94
C PHE A 53 -3.81 0.67 2.82
N LEU A 54 -3.71 0.40 4.13
CA LEU A 54 -2.88 1.16 5.07
C LEU A 54 -1.40 1.17 4.68
N THR A 55 -0.91 0.07 4.11
CA THR A 55 0.48 -0.01 3.63
C THR A 55 0.69 0.89 2.41
N CYS A 56 -0.20 0.82 1.42
CA CYS A 56 -0.16 1.67 0.22
C CYS A 56 -0.33 3.16 0.55
N LEU A 57 -1.30 3.48 1.40
CA LEU A 57 -1.59 4.84 1.85
C LEU A 57 -0.41 5.39 2.67
N GLY A 58 0.06 4.66 3.67
CA GLY A 58 1.19 5.10 4.50
C GLY A 58 2.47 5.28 3.70
N THR A 59 2.77 4.39 2.75
CA THR A 59 3.90 4.57 1.82
C THR A 59 3.75 5.86 1.01
N SER A 60 2.56 6.14 0.48
CA SER A 60 2.30 7.37 -0.29
C SER A 60 2.52 8.62 0.56
N PHE A 61 2.04 8.63 1.82
CA PHE A 61 2.26 9.74 2.75
C PHE A 61 3.72 9.88 3.16
N ILE A 62 4.46 8.80 3.36
CA ILE A 62 5.91 8.84 3.65
C ILE A 62 6.67 9.51 2.50
N PHE A 63 6.37 9.13 1.26
CA PHE A 63 6.98 9.73 0.07
C PHE A 63 6.60 11.21 -0.11
N LEU A 64 5.34 11.57 0.11
CA LEU A 64 4.89 12.96 0.05
C LEU A 64 5.50 13.82 1.15
N ALA A 65 5.55 13.33 2.39
CA ALA A 65 6.18 14.03 3.51
C ALA A 65 7.68 14.23 3.28
N TRP A 66 8.37 13.21 2.73
CA TRP A 66 9.78 13.33 2.40
C TRP A 66 10.05 14.34 1.27
N LEU A 67 9.25 14.30 0.20
CA LEU A 67 9.34 15.28 -0.88
C LEU A 67 9.06 16.70 -0.40
N GLY A 68 8.14 16.89 0.54
CA GLY A 68 7.81 18.19 1.11
C GLY A 68 8.87 18.77 2.05
N LEU A 69 9.68 17.92 2.70
CA LEU A 69 10.66 18.35 3.71
C LEU A 69 12.11 18.34 3.22
N VAL A 70 12.52 17.29 2.49
CA VAL A 70 13.94 17.02 2.18
C VAL A 70 14.22 17.06 0.67
N GLY A 71 13.28 16.57 -0.15
CA GLY A 71 13.47 16.46 -1.60
C GLY A 71 14.29 15.22 -2.00
N MET A 72 15.02 15.29 -3.12
CA MET A 72 15.87 14.20 -3.61
C MET A 72 17.15 14.10 -2.75
N PRO A 73 17.65 12.89 -2.42
CA PRO A 73 17.36 11.60 -3.05
C PRO A 73 16.27 10.75 -2.37
N LEU A 74 15.56 9.95 -3.17
CA LEU A 74 14.41 9.13 -2.76
C LEU A 74 14.78 7.77 -2.14
N TRP A 75 16.06 7.51 -1.85
CA TRP A 75 16.51 6.23 -1.26
C TRP A 75 16.12 6.08 0.21
N ALA A 76 16.18 7.17 0.98
CA ALA A 76 15.79 7.19 2.39
C ALA A 76 14.29 6.92 2.61
N PRO A 77 13.33 7.57 1.90
CA PRO A 77 11.91 7.26 2.07
C PRO A 77 11.54 5.85 1.59
N LEU A 78 12.30 5.29 0.64
CA LEU A 78 12.13 3.91 0.19
C LEU A 78 12.42 2.93 1.33
N GLY A 79 13.52 3.13 2.07
CA GLY A 79 13.84 2.34 3.27
C GLY A 79 12.77 2.47 4.37
N ILE A 80 12.27 3.68 4.62
CA ILE A 80 11.21 3.95 5.61
C ILE A 80 9.89 3.30 5.18
N SER A 81 9.55 3.31 3.89
CA SER A 81 8.33 2.65 3.38
C SER A 81 8.38 1.13 3.49
N ILE A 82 9.55 0.52 3.31
CA ILE A 82 9.73 -0.92 3.51
C ILE A 82 9.55 -1.25 4.99
N GLY A 83 10.13 -0.45 5.89
CA GLY A 83 9.91 -0.57 7.33
C GLY A 83 8.42 -0.44 7.70
N TRP A 84 7.72 0.55 7.14
CA TRP A 84 6.28 0.75 7.35
C TRP A 84 5.45 -0.44 6.85
N GLY A 85 5.75 -0.95 5.66
CA GLY A 85 5.08 -2.14 5.13
C GLY A 85 5.30 -3.37 6.02
N ILE A 86 6.54 -3.58 6.49
CA ILE A 86 6.84 -4.65 7.44
C ILE A 86 6.02 -4.45 8.72
N LEU A 87 5.96 -3.25 9.30
CA LEU A 87 5.17 -2.96 10.49
C LEU A 87 3.66 -3.20 10.30
N CYS A 88 3.09 -2.83 9.16
CA CYS A 88 1.68 -3.07 8.86
C CYS A 88 1.33 -4.56 8.75
N PHE A 89 2.29 -5.39 8.29
CA PHE A 89 2.16 -6.84 8.25
C PHE A 89 2.73 -7.55 9.49
N TRP A 90 3.43 -6.83 10.37
CA TRP A 90 4.02 -7.39 11.58
C TRP A 90 2.91 -7.71 12.56
N LYS A 91 2.78 -9.00 12.80
CA LYS A 91 1.74 -9.62 13.61
C LYS A 91 2.12 -9.50 15.08
N VAL A 92 1.23 -8.92 15.89
CA VAL A 92 1.08 -9.26 17.31
C VAL A 92 -0.02 -10.31 17.42
#